data_AF-A0A6C9EIQ0-F1
#
_entry.id   AF-A0A6C9EIQ0-F1
#
_cell.length_a   1.000
_cell.length_b   1.000
_cell.length_c   1.000
_cell.angle_alpha   90.00
_cell.angle_beta   90.00
_cell.angle_gamma   90.00
#
_symmetry.space_group_name_H-M   'P 1'
#
loop_
_entity.id
_entity.type
_entity.pdbx_description
1 polymer ?
#
loop_
_entity_poly.entity_id
_entity_poly.type
_entity_poly.pdbx_seq_one_letter_code
_entity_poly.pdbx_strand_id
1 'polypeptide(L)' 'IGPVAAQRIIDHRTAIGGYTSVDQLLDVKGIGSKTLETMRGQVTVG' A
#
# COMPACT_ATOMS: atom_id res chain seq x y z
N ILE A 1 -4.25 -9.88 -2.27
CA ILE A 1 -4.87 -8.68 -1.65
C ILE A 1 -6.35 -8.68 -1.97
N GLY A 2 -7.22 -8.45 -0.98
CA GLY A 2 -8.66 -8.36 -1.22
C GLY A 2 -9.07 -7.02 -1.89
N PRO A 3 -10.25 -6.95 -2.52
CA PRO A 3 -10.71 -5.77 -3.27
C PRO A 3 -10.80 -4.51 -2.40
N VAL A 4 -11.20 -4.65 -1.13
CA VAL A 4 -11.30 -3.53 -0.18
C VAL A 4 -9.93 -2.92 0.13
N ALA A 5 -8.90 -3.74 0.33
CA ALA A 5 -7.55 -3.26 0.60
C ALA A 5 -6.94 -2.59 -0.63
N ALA A 6 -7.19 -3.15 -1.83
CA ALA A 6 -6.76 -2.52 -3.08
C ALA A 6 -7.37 -1.13 -3.27
N GLN A 7 -8.67 -0.97 -3.00
CA GLN A 7 -9.33 0.34 -3.10
C GLN A 7 -8.74 1.35 -2.12
N ARG A 8 -8.40 0.93 -0.89
CA ARG A 8 -7.77 1.82 0.10
C ARG A 8 -6.35 2.25 -0.28
N ILE A 9 -5.58 1.39 -0.95
CA ILE A 9 -4.26 1.77 -1.47
C ILE A 9 -4.41 2.90 -2.49
N ILE A 10 -5.39 2.80 -3.39
CA ILE A 10 -5.65 3.83 -4.42
C ILE A 10 -6.12 5.13 -3.77
N ASP A 11 -7.06 5.04 -2.82
CA ASP A 11 -7.59 6.18 -2.08
C ASP A 11 -6.48 6.90 -1.30
N HIS A 12 -5.69 6.14 -0.53
CA HIS A 12 -4.58 6.68 0.23
C HIS A 12 -3.51 7.30 -0.68
N ARG A 13 -3.11 6.62 -1.77
CA ARG A 13 -2.20 7.16 -2.80
C ARG A 13 -2.70 8.51 -3.33
N THR A 14 -4.00 8.63 -3.58
CA THR A 14 -4.60 9.86 -4.08
C THR A 14 -4.59 10.95 -3.01
N ALA A 15 -4.88 10.60 -1.75
CA ALA A 15 -4.89 11.53 -0.62
C ALA A 15 -3.49 12.11 -0.31
N ILE A 16 -2.44 11.30 -0.40
CA ILE A 16 -1.05 11.74 -0.13
C ILE A 16 -0.32 12.26 -1.38
N GLY A 17 -0.95 12.16 -2.56
CA GLY A 17 -0.36 12.58 -3.84
C GLY A 17 0.68 11.61 -4.44
N GLY A 18 0.83 10.40 -3.89
CA GLY A 18 1.77 9.39 -4.34
C GLY A 18 2.56 8.75 -3.19
N TYR A 19 2.95 7.49 -3.36
CA TYR A 19 3.84 6.82 -2.41
C TYR A 19 5.30 7.19 -2.72
N THR A 20 5.99 7.76 -1.74
CA THR A 20 7.44 8.00 -1.78
C THR A 20 8.23 6.82 -1.21
N SER A 21 7.56 5.91 -0.48
CA SER A 21 8.17 4.72 0.09
C SER A 21 7.17 3.57 0.21
N VAL A 22 7.67 2.34 0.03
CA VAL A 22 6.85 1.12 0.17
C VAL A 22 6.30 1.00 1.60
N ASP A 23 7.01 1.50 2.61
CA ASP A 23 6.57 1.52 4.01
C ASP A 23 5.25 2.28 4.23
N GLN A 24 4.93 3.27 3.41
CA GLN A 24 3.67 4.03 3.54
C GLN A 24 2.43 3.18 3.26
N LEU A 25 2.58 2.01 2.61
CA LEU A 25 1.50 1.05 2.49
C LEU A 25 1.06 0.49 3.85
N LEU A 26 1.89 0.54 4.91
CA LEU A 26 1.50 0.17 6.29
C LEU A 26 0.49 1.12 6.90
N ASP A 27 0.45 2.36 6.43
CA ASP A 27 -0.53 3.36 6.90
C ASP A 27 -1.94 3.05 6.36
N VAL A 28 -2.02 2.25 5.30
CA VAL A 28 -3.28 1.84 4.70
C VAL A 28 -4.00 0.84 5.58
N LYS A 29 -5.17 1.24 6.10
CA LYS A 29 -6.00 0.39 6.97
C LYS A 29 -6.36 -0.95 6.31
N GLY A 30 -5.80 -2.05 6.82
CA GLY A 30 -5.98 -3.41 6.29
C GLY A 30 -4.76 -3.96 5.52
N ILE A 31 -3.69 -3.17 5.38
CA ILE A 31 -2.37 -3.65 5.00
C ILE A 31 -1.55 -3.79 6.29
N GLY A 32 -1.31 -5.03 6.70
CA GLY A 32 -0.38 -5.32 7.80
C GLY A 32 1.03 -5.59 7.29
N SER A 33 1.99 -5.70 8.20
CA SER A 33 3.38 -6.08 7.91
C SER A 33 3.50 -7.35 7.06
N LYS A 34 2.68 -8.37 7.34
CA LYS A 34 2.67 -9.63 6.57
C LYS A 34 2.20 -9.47 5.12
N THR A 35 1.17 -8.64 4.94
CA THR A 35 0.63 -8.31 3.62
C THR A 35 1.63 -7.49 2.84
N LEU A 36 2.22 -6.50 3.49
CA LEU A 36 3.27 -5.68 2.94
C LEU A 36 4.46 -6.55 2.51
N GLU A 37 4.98 -7.41 3.40
CA GLU A 37 6.11 -8.31 3.16
C GLU A 37 5.95 -9.12 1.86
N THR A 38 4.77 -9.67 1.63
CA THR A 38 4.42 -10.37 0.38
C THR A 38 4.50 -9.45 -0.85
N MET A 39 4.09 -8.20 -0.69
CA MET A 39 4.05 -7.21 -1.76
C MET A 39 5.40 -6.52 -2.00
N ARG A 40 6.31 -6.44 -1.01
CA ARG A 40 7.57 -5.66 -1.13
C ARG A 40 8.46 -6.16 -2.27
N GLY A 41 8.38 -7.45 -2.60
CA GLY A 41 9.08 -8.02 -3.76
C GLY A 41 8.38 -7.76 -5.11
N GLN A 42 7.15 -7.24 -5.10
CA GLN A 42 6.32 -7.01 -6.28
C GLN A 42 5.96 -5.54 -6.51
N VAL A 43 6.26 -4.67 -5.55
CA VAL A 43 5.93 -3.23 -5.61
C VAL A 43 7.20 -2.40 -5.49
N THR A 44 7.32 -1.41 -6.36
CA THR A 44 8.40 -0.42 -6.35
C THR A 44 7.77 0.97 -6.31
N VAL A 45 8.40 1.88 -5.59
CA VAL A 45 8.12 3.31 -5.68
C VAL A 45 9.11 3.91 -6.68
N GLY A 46 8.61 4.69 -7.64
CA GLY A 46 9.39 5.25 -8.74
C GLY A 46 8.95 6.66 -9.06
#